data_AF-A0A1I6HW92-F1
#
_entry.id   AF-A0A1I6HW92-F1
#
_cell.length_a   1.000
_cell.length_b   1.000
_cell.length_c   1.000
_cell.angle_alpha   90.00
_cell.angle_beta   90.00
_cell.angle_gamma   90.00
#
_symmetry.space_group_name_H-M   'P 1'
#
loop_
_entity.id
_entity.type
_entity.pdbx_description
1 polymer ?
#
loop_
_entity_poly.entity_id
_entity_poly.type
_entity_poly.pdbx_seq_one_letter_code
_entity_poly.pdbx_strand_id
1 'polypeptide(L)' 'MNEAVFSQLALLVFLTGLIVWMGFIVWDLAKKSQAGRFGTIALFTVLGAGVVGFIVKTVLVEIMQI' A
#
# COMPACT_ATOMS: atom_id res chain seq x y z
N MET A 1 12.69 18.70 -17.52
CA MET A 1 12.37 18.32 -16.13
C MET A 1 13.68 17.98 -15.44
N ASN A 2 13.87 18.43 -14.19
CA ASN A 2 15.04 18.05 -13.40
C ASN A 2 14.99 16.53 -13.12
N GLU A 3 16.13 15.83 -13.21
CA GLU A 3 16.20 14.36 -13.08
C GLU A 3 15.63 13.87 -11.74
N ALA A 4 15.90 14.62 -10.66
CA ALA A 4 15.38 14.33 -9.33
C ALA A 4 13.84 14.33 -9.25
N VAL A 5 13.21 15.31 -9.91
CA VAL A 5 11.73 15.45 -9.91
C VAL A 5 11.09 14.33 -10.73
N PHE A 6 11.71 13.96 -11.86
CA PHE A 6 11.26 12.84 -12.67
C PHE A 6 11.36 11.52 -11.91
N SER A 7 12.48 11.27 -11.22
CA SER A 7 12.67 10.08 -10.40
C SER A 7 11.65 9.98 -9.26
N GLN A 8 11.37 11.09 -8.55
CA GLN A 8 10.37 11.12 -7.49
C GLN A 8 8.96 10.83 -8.00
N LEU A 9 8.55 11.46 -9.11
CA LEU A 9 7.24 11.21 -9.72
C LEU A 9 7.10 9.77 -10.21
N ALA A 10 8.12 9.24 -10.86
CA ALA A 10 8.13 7.84 -11.31
C ALA A 10 8.00 6.89 -10.12
N LEU A 11 8.81 7.07 -9.07
CA LEU A 11 8.72 6.25 -7.87
C LEU A 11 7.34 6.34 -7.23
N LEU A 12 6.79 7.55 -7.08
CA LEU A 12 5.48 7.73 -6.47
C LEU A 12 4.39 7.01 -7.26
N VAL A 13 4.35 7.16 -8.59
CA VAL A 13 3.33 6.55 -9.45
C VAL A 13 3.48 5.03 -9.53
N PHE A 14 4.67 4.52 -9.81
CA PHE A 14 4.88 3.07 -9.97
C PHE A 14 4.76 2.33 -8.64
N LEU A 15 5.29 2.89 -7.54
CA LEU A 15 5.19 2.26 -6.22
C LEU A 15 3.74 2.23 -5.72
N THR A 16 3.01 3.34 -5.82
CA THR A 16 1.60 3.37 -5.39
C THR A 16 0.74 2.45 -6.25
N GLY A 17 0.98 2.41 -7.56
CA GLY A 17 0.31 1.46 -8.46
C GLY A 17 0.56 0.00 -8.07
N LEU A 18 1.80 -0.35 -7.70
CA LEU A 18 2.18 -1.70 -7.29
C LEU A 18 1.55 -2.10 -5.95
N ILE A 19 1.47 -1.16 -4.99
CA ILE A 19 0.78 -1.37 -3.70
C ILE A 19 -0.71 -1.63 -3.92
N VAL A 20 -1.37 -0.86 -4.80
CA VAL A 20 -2.78 -1.08 -5.15
C VAL A 20 -2.98 -2.44 -5.80
N TRP A 21 -2.08 -2.83 -6.70
CA TRP A 21 -2.11 -4.15 -7.35
C TRP A 21 -1.96 -5.30 -6.35
N MET A 22 -1.06 -5.17 -5.37
CA MET A 22 -0.94 -6.12 -4.26
C MET A 22 -2.23 -6.22 -3.46
N GLY A 23 -2.89 -5.10 -3.15
CA GLY A 23 -4.19 -5.09 -2.48
C GLY A 23 -5.26 -5.87 -3.25
N PHE A 24 -5.30 -5.69 -4.57
CA PHE A 24 -6.22 -6.43 -5.44
C PHE A 24 -5.94 -7.94 -5.47
N ILE A 25 -4.67 -8.34 -5.54
CA ILE A 25 -4.28 -9.76 -5.50
C ILE A 25 -4.70 -10.41 -4.19
N VAL A 26 -4.47 -9.76 -3.05
CA VAL A 26 -4.84 -10.31 -1.74
C VAL A 26 -6.36 -10.37 -1.58
N TRP A 27 -7.10 -9.41 -2.13
CA TRP A 27 -8.56 -9.47 -2.19
C TRP A 27 -9.04 -10.70 -2.98
N ASP A 28 -8.45 -10.96 -4.15
CA ASP A 28 -8.76 -12.15 -4.97
C ASP A 28 -8.37 -13.44 -4.24
N LEU A 29 -7.20 -13.46 -3.58
CA LEU A 29 -6.71 -14.58 -2.79
C LEU A 29 -7.63 -14.88 -1.59
N ALA A 30 -8.10 -13.85 -0.87
CA ALA A 30 -9.02 -14.01 0.25
C ALA A 30 -10.33 -14.68 -0.18
N LYS A 31 -10.85 -14.31 -1.36
CA LYS A 31 -12.04 -14.94 -1.96
C LYS A 31 -11.77 -16.37 -2.42
N LYS A 32 -10.67 -16.61 -3.15
CA LYS A 32 -10.32 -17.95 -3.67
C LYS A 32 -9.98 -18.94 -2.56
N SER A 33 -9.35 -18.46 -1.48
CA SER A 33 -8.89 -19.32 -0.39
C SER A 33 -10.00 -19.73 0.58
N GLN A 34 -11.28 -19.40 0.29
CA GLN A 34 -12.42 -19.64 1.20
C GLN A 34 -12.13 -19.14 2.62
N ALA A 35 -11.37 -18.04 2.72
CA ALA A 35 -11.07 -17.45 4.01
C ALA A 35 -12.42 -17.03 4.62
N GLY A 36 -12.91 -17.80 5.59
CA GLY A 36 -14.16 -17.50 6.28
C GLY A 36 -14.13 -16.09 6.88
N ARG A 37 -15.25 -15.62 7.45
CA ARG A 37 -15.38 -14.22 7.95
C ARG A 37 -14.17 -13.73 8.76
N PHE A 38 -13.60 -14.57 9.62
CA PHE A 38 -12.40 -14.23 10.40
C PHE A 38 -11.13 -14.06 9.54
N GLY A 39 -10.92 -14.95 8.55
CA GLY A 39 -9.76 -14.89 7.67
C GLY A 39 -9.80 -13.68 6.74
N THR A 40 -10.97 -13.32 6.21
CA THR A 40 -11.13 -12.10 5.41
C THR A 40 -10.85 -10.85 6.26
N ILE A 41 -11.40 -10.76 7.47
CA ILE A 41 -11.18 -9.62 8.38
C ILE A 41 -9.70 -9.48 8.77
N ALA A 42 -9.03 -10.59 9.10
CA ALA A 42 -7.61 -10.58 9.42
C ALA A 42 -6.75 -10.15 8.22
N LEU A 43 -7.05 -10.64 7.01
CA LEU A 43 -6.37 -10.24 5.78
C LEU A 43 -6.55 -8.74 5.49
N PHE A 44 -7.76 -8.20 5.65
CA PHE A 44 -8.02 -6.76 5.50
C PHE A 44 -7.35 -5.92 6.58
N THR A 45 -7.25 -6.43 7.81
CA THR A 45 -6.62 -5.72 8.91
C THR A 45 -5.11 -5.63 8.71
N VAL A 46 -4.45 -6.72 8.30
CA VAL A 46 -3.01 -6.73 8.03
C VAL A 46 -2.66 -5.87 6.80
N LEU A 47 -3.44 -5.99 5.71
CA LEU A 47 -3.27 -5.11 4.55
C LEU A 47 -3.49 -3.64 4.90
N GLY A 48 -4.60 -3.35 5.58
CA GLY A 48 -4.97 -2.01 5.99
C GLY A 48 -3.92 -1.40 6.92
N ALA A 49 -3.42 -2.16 7.88
CA ALA A 49 -2.33 -1.73 8.75
C ALA A 49 -1.04 -1.40 7.97
N GLY A 50 -0.70 -2.19 6.94
CA GLY A 50 0.44 -1.90 6.07
C GLY A 50 0.29 -0.60 5.29
N VAL A 51 -0.89 -0.36 4.69
CA VAL A 51 -1.18 0.87 3.96
C VAL A 51 -1.22 2.09 4.89
N VAL A 52 -1.86 1.95 6.05
CA VAL A 52 -1.91 3.02 7.07
C VAL A 52 -0.50 3.32 7.59
N GLY A 53 0.32 2.31 7.87
CA GLY A 53 1.71 2.50 8.28
C GLY A 53 2.54 3.21 7.20
N PHE A 54 2.34 2.88 5.93
CA PHE A 54 2.97 3.58 4.82
C PHE A 54 2.55 5.06 4.76
N ILE A 55 1.25 5.36 4.88
CA ILE A 55 0.73 6.74 4.89
C ILE A 55 1.31 7.53 6.08
N VAL A 56 1.29 6.95 7.28
CA VAL A 56 1.86 7.58 8.49
C VAL A 56 3.34 7.88 8.27
N LYS A 57 4.12 6.94 7.74
CA LYS A 57 5.53 7.14 7.42
C LYS A 57 5.73 8.26 6.40
N THR A 58 4.91 8.33 5.35
CA THR A 58 4.99 9.41 4.35
C THR A 58 4.70 10.77 4.99
N VAL A 59 3.67 10.85 5.84
CA VAL A 59 3.33 12.07 6.59
C VAL A 59 4.47 12.49 7.52
N LEU A 60 5.08 11.55 8.25
CA LEU A 60 6.21 11.86 9.14
C LEU A 60 7.41 12.42 8.35
N VAL A 61 7.76 11.79 7.23
CA VAL A 61 8.94 12.18 6.43
C VAL A 61 8.70 13.47 5.64
N GLU A 62 7.54 13.63 5.01
CA GLU A 62 7.27 14.80 4.15
C GLU A 62 6.77 16.02 4.93
N ILE A 63 5.97 15.82 5.98
CA ILE A 63 5.39 16.94 6.75
C ILE A 63 6.22 17.27 7.99
N MET A 64 6.70 16.26 8.73
CA MET A 64 7.47 16.51 9.96
C MET A 64 8.99 16.53 9.72
N GLN A 65 9.49 16.05 8.57
CA GLN A 65 10.92 15.94 8.23
C GLN A 65 11.76 15.23 9.30
N ILE A 66 11.15 14.28 10.02
CA ILE A 66 11.78 13.44 11.05
C ILE A 66 12.08 12.06 10.46
#